data_AF-A0AAD8R0H7-F1
#
_entry.id   AF-A0AAD8R0H7-F1
#
_cell.length_a   1.000
_cell.length_b   1.000
_cell.length_c   1.000
_cell.angle_alpha   90.00
_cell.angle_beta   90.00
_cell.angle_gamma   90.00
#
_symmetry.space_group_name_H-M   'P 1'
#
loop_
_entity.id
_entity.type
_entity.pdbx_description
1 polymer ?
#
loop_
_entity_poly.entity_id
_entity_poly.type
_entity_poly.pdbx_seq_one_letter_code
_entity_poly.pdbx_strand_id
1 'polypeptide(L)'
;MSMSALLSALRAAGRQQLSASTVATRQATGSHLLRIDGYTQVSKLVGKGKRMRSETISVGGHDWRISCYPNGCSEKYEGSHISLFIEQASHQQTEEDPTIKVEASILDQAGMLSYTKTIPEIRASAYTYWDGFGWNDFISHKDLDEEKHLKDDCLTILCDLTVVTEQCTEVALPPEPMVWAPAPWPSELHGQLVEAIWNKEKPDVTIEVGGETFVAHRWMLEARSPVLKEDLSLTSDLHVANMDAEVFKTLLQFIYTDSPPLVEEATTAEKLLVAAHRYRLGKLKLVCEEVLCRHVAMDSVVATLVLAEQHSCPVLREACIRFLSSPGNLEAVVAADGFDLLKTGCPSALLELVVKKVMRQEE
;
A
#
# COMPACT_ATOMS: atom_id res chain seq x y z
N MET A 1 25.05 -1.42 -28.34
CA MET A 1 24.30 -0.48 -29.23
C MET A 1 23.30 0.24 -28.34
N SER A 2 23.32 1.57 -28.26
CA SER A 2 22.39 2.28 -27.37
C SER A 2 20.95 2.13 -27.87
N MET A 3 19.97 2.14 -26.95
CA MET A 3 18.54 2.11 -27.31
C MET A 3 18.18 3.27 -28.26
N SER A 4 18.85 4.42 -28.10
CA SER A 4 18.74 5.58 -28.99
C SER A 4 19.20 5.32 -30.43
N ALA A 5 20.28 4.54 -30.60
CA ALA A 5 20.76 4.16 -31.93
C ALA A 5 19.80 3.18 -32.62
N LEU A 6 19.21 2.27 -31.85
CA LEU A 6 18.21 1.31 -32.32
C LEU A 6 16.91 1.99 -32.76
N LEU A 7 16.39 2.92 -31.95
CA LEU A 7 15.20 3.71 -32.28
C LEU A 7 15.42 4.61 -33.50
N SER A 8 16.60 5.23 -33.62
CA SER A 8 16.95 6.07 -34.76
C SER A 8 17.00 5.28 -36.07
N ALA A 9 17.59 4.07 -36.05
CA ALA A 9 17.60 3.17 -37.20
C ALA A 9 16.19 2.72 -37.61
N LEU A 10 15.32 2.43 -36.64
CA LEU A 10 13.93 2.02 -36.89
C LEU A 10 13.05 3.15 -37.44
N ARG A 11 13.29 4.40 -37.01
CA ARG A 11 12.64 5.59 -37.60
C ARG A 11 13.11 5.86 -39.02
N ALA A 12 14.41 5.72 -39.29
CA ALA A 12 14.96 5.84 -40.65
C ALA A 12 14.39 4.78 -41.60
N ALA A 13 13.98 3.63 -41.08
CA ALA A 13 13.28 2.58 -41.82
C ALA A 13 11.75 2.81 -41.98
N GLY A 14 11.23 3.98 -41.59
CA GLY A 14 9.84 4.39 -41.86
C GLY A 14 8.82 4.03 -40.78
N ARG A 15 9.22 3.56 -39.59
CA ARG A 15 8.27 3.28 -38.49
C ARG A 15 7.96 4.55 -37.69
N GLN A 16 6.67 4.87 -37.55
CA GLN A 16 6.20 6.12 -36.92
C GLN A 16 5.70 5.97 -35.47
N GLN A 17 5.24 4.79 -35.05
CA GLN A 17 4.90 4.49 -33.65
C GLN A 17 5.90 3.47 -33.09
N LEU A 18 6.84 3.96 -32.28
CA LEU A 18 7.84 3.14 -31.61
C LEU A 18 7.81 3.49 -30.12
N SER A 19 7.61 2.47 -29.28
CA SER A 19 7.88 2.53 -27.84
C SER A 19 9.08 1.63 -27.55
N ALA A 20 9.88 2.02 -26.55
CA ALA A 20 10.97 1.21 -26.04
C ALA A 20 11.00 1.32 -24.52
N SER A 21 10.98 0.16 -23.87
CA SER A 21 11.25 0.02 -22.45
C SER A 21 12.59 -0.66 -22.24
N THR A 22 13.21 -0.38 -21.10
CA THR A 22 14.36 -1.11 -20.60
C THR A 22 14.01 -1.63 -19.22
N VAL A 23 14.01 -2.95 -19.09
CA VAL A 23 13.93 -3.62 -17.80
C VAL A 23 15.33 -3.69 -17.24
N ALA A 24 15.53 -3.08 -16.07
CA ALA A 24 16.79 -3.14 -15.34
C ALA A 24 16.50 -3.58 -13.90
N THR A 25 17.40 -4.38 -13.34
CA THR A 25 17.36 -4.70 -11.91
C THR A 25 18.08 -3.59 -11.15
N ARG A 26 17.43 -3.08 -10.10
CA ARG A 26 18.07 -2.18 -9.14
C ARG A 26 18.40 -2.99 -7.89
N GLN A 27 19.67 -2.96 -7.50
CA GLN A 27 20.15 -3.59 -6.27
C GLN A 27 20.49 -2.50 -5.25
N ALA A 28 19.96 -2.64 -4.03
CA ALA A 28 20.32 -1.81 -2.88
C ALA A 28 20.80 -2.72 -1.75
N THR A 29 21.88 -2.34 -1.08
CA THR A 29 22.42 -3.09 0.07
C THR A 29 22.51 -2.15 1.26
N GLY A 30 22.13 -2.63 2.43
CA GLY A 30 22.27 -1.92 3.70
C GLY A 30 22.62 -2.88 4.83
N SER A 31 23.34 -2.36 5.82
CA SER A 31 23.81 -3.12 6.98
C SER A 31 23.24 -2.53 8.25
N HIS A 32 22.70 -3.37 9.13
CA HIS A 32 22.17 -2.96 10.43
C HIS A 32 22.79 -3.77 11.56
N LEU A 33 23.18 -3.11 12.64
CA LEU A 33 23.84 -3.73 13.78
C LEU A 33 22.92 -3.67 14.99
N LEU A 34 22.50 -4.84 15.47
CA LEU A 34 21.77 -5.02 16.72
C LEU A 34 22.74 -5.39 17.82
N ARG A 35 22.90 -4.49 18.80
CA ARG A 35 23.67 -4.73 20.02
C ARG A 35 22.72 -4.89 21.19
N ILE A 36 22.88 -5.97 21.95
CA ILE A 36 22.12 -6.28 23.16
C ILE A 36 23.10 -6.20 24.32
N ASP A 37 23.03 -5.11 25.08
CA ASP A 37 23.83 -4.93 26.31
C ASP A 37 23.22 -5.72 27.46
N GLY A 38 24.04 -6.43 28.23
CA GLY A 38 23.59 -7.26 29.36
C GLY A 38 22.81 -8.50 28.91
N TYR A 39 23.27 -9.17 27.86
CA TYR A 39 22.58 -10.29 27.20
C TYR A 39 22.16 -11.38 28.20
N THR A 40 23.00 -11.71 29.18
CA THR A 40 22.69 -12.71 30.21
C THR A 40 21.49 -12.31 31.08
N GLN A 41 21.33 -11.01 31.37
CA GLN A 41 20.16 -10.52 32.11
C GLN A 41 18.93 -10.40 31.21
N VAL A 42 19.12 -9.89 30.00
CA VAL A 42 18.05 -9.72 29.01
C VAL A 42 17.43 -11.07 28.65
N SER A 43 18.24 -12.10 28.40
CA SER A 43 17.76 -13.46 28.15
C SER A 43 16.98 -14.07 29.32
N LYS A 44 17.24 -13.69 30.57
CA LYS A 44 16.44 -14.13 31.72
C LYS A 44 15.11 -13.36 31.84
N LEU A 45 15.09 -12.09 31.46
CA LEU A 45 13.91 -11.22 31.52
C LEU A 45 12.92 -11.48 30.37
N VAL A 46 13.45 -11.72 29.17
CA VAL A 46 12.65 -12.00 27.99
C VAL A 46 12.13 -13.43 28.09
N GLY A 47 10.85 -13.57 28.43
CA GLY A 47 10.19 -14.87 28.50
C GLY A 47 10.32 -15.66 27.21
N LYS A 48 10.18 -16.97 27.31
CA LYS A 48 10.20 -17.85 26.14
C LYS A 48 9.13 -17.46 25.12
N GLY A 49 9.44 -17.54 23.82
CA GLY A 49 8.57 -17.08 22.73
C GLY A 49 8.40 -15.56 22.64
N LYS A 50 9.08 -14.76 23.48
CA LYS A 50 9.07 -13.29 23.39
C LYS A 50 10.26 -12.79 22.58
N ARG A 51 10.05 -11.67 21.88
CA ARG A 51 11.06 -11.05 21.02
C ARG A 51 11.38 -9.63 21.41
N MET A 52 12.58 -9.22 21.03
CA MET A 52 13.06 -7.85 21.01
C MET A 52 13.17 -7.40 19.57
N ARG A 53 12.96 -6.11 19.32
CA ARG A 53 13.03 -5.52 17.99
C ARG A 53 14.13 -4.47 17.95
N SER A 54 14.88 -4.45 16.86
CA SER A 54 15.80 -3.35 16.56
C SER A 54 15.03 -2.12 16.07
N GLU A 55 15.77 -1.01 15.97
CA GLU A 55 15.35 0.14 15.17
C GLU A 55 15.24 -0.24 13.68
N THR A 56 14.54 0.60 12.92
CA THR A 56 14.30 0.37 11.49
C THR A 56 15.48 0.83 10.63
N ILE A 57 15.74 0.11 9.54
CA ILE A 57 16.68 0.47 8.48
C ILE A 57 15.96 0.52 7.13
N SER A 58 16.15 1.60 6.37
CA SER A 58 15.57 1.75 5.04
C SER A 58 16.53 1.20 3.96
N VAL A 59 16.13 0.15 3.25
CA VAL A 59 16.90 -0.47 2.15
C VAL A 59 15.97 -0.78 0.98
N GLY A 60 16.37 -0.36 -0.22
CA GLY A 60 15.61 -0.63 -1.44
C GLY A 60 14.24 0.04 -1.51
N GLY A 61 14.01 1.10 -0.71
CA GLY A 61 12.70 1.76 -0.62
C GLY A 61 11.74 1.14 0.40
N HIS A 62 12.22 0.18 1.20
CA HIS A 62 11.44 -0.48 2.25
C HIS A 62 12.11 -0.30 3.61
N ASP A 63 11.30 -0.22 4.67
CA ASP A 63 11.82 -0.21 6.03
C ASP A 63 11.82 -1.61 6.61
N TRP A 64 12.97 -2.02 7.14
CA TRP A 64 13.23 -3.34 7.70
C TRP A 64 13.64 -3.21 9.16
N ARG A 65 13.42 -4.25 9.97
CA ARG A 65 13.97 -4.33 11.32
C ARG A 65 14.24 -5.78 11.71
N ILE A 66 15.10 -5.97 12.70
CA ILE A 66 15.49 -7.28 13.22
C ILE A 66 14.60 -7.62 14.41
N SER A 67 13.96 -8.79 14.37
CA SER A 67 13.28 -9.44 15.49
C SER A 67 14.15 -10.57 16.04
N CYS A 68 14.64 -10.41 17.28
CA CYS A 68 15.47 -11.39 17.97
C CYS A 68 14.69 -12.03 19.12
N TYR A 69 14.66 -13.36 19.17
CA TYR A 69 14.07 -14.17 20.24
C TYR A 69 15.22 -14.87 20.98
N PRO A 70 15.70 -14.31 22.11
CA PRO A 70 16.82 -14.88 22.84
C PRO A 70 16.58 -16.32 23.28
N ASN A 71 15.33 -16.68 23.58
CA ASN A 71 14.94 -18.00 24.08
C ASN A 71 14.06 -18.78 23.10
N GLY A 72 14.26 -18.57 21.80
CA GLY A 72 13.52 -19.27 20.75
C GLY A 72 12.11 -18.73 20.50
N CYS A 73 11.64 -18.87 19.26
CA CYS A 73 10.30 -18.43 18.83
C CYS A 73 9.25 -19.55 18.73
N SER A 74 9.66 -20.82 18.65
CA SER A 74 8.74 -21.96 18.55
C SER A 74 9.02 -23.02 19.63
N GLU A 75 7.99 -23.82 19.97
CA GLU A 75 8.06 -24.84 21.03
C GLU A 75 9.26 -25.78 20.87
N LYS A 76 9.64 -26.10 19.63
CA LYS A 76 10.76 -26.99 19.32
C LYS A 76 12.12 -26.42 19.74
N TYR A 77 12.31 -25.10 19.69
CA TYR A 77 13.59 -24.44 19.94
C TYR A 77 13.59 -23.59 21.21
N GLU A 78 12.46 -23.56 21.91
CA GLU A 78 12.20 -22.77 23.09
C GLU A 78 13.21 -23.03 24.22
N GLY A 79 13.93 -21.99 24.64
CA GLY A 79 14.98 -22.04 25.66
C GLY A 79 16.25 -22.80 25.27
N SER A 80 16.42 -23.14 23.99
CA SER A 80 17.60 -23.88 23.50
C SER A 80 18.38 -23.14 22.41
N HIS A 81 17.72 -22.29 21.63
CA HIS A 81 18.31 -21.51 20.55
C HIS A 81 17.88 -20.05 20.60
N ILE A 82 18.71 -19.19 20.04
CA ILE A 82 18.30 -17.86 19.63
C ILE A 82 17.62 -17.99 18.26
N SER A 83 16.46 -17.38 18.10
CA SER A 83 15.82 -17.23 16.79
C SER A 83 15.95 -15.78 16.31
N LEU A 84 16.15 -15.59 15.00
CA LEU A 84 16.42 -14.28 14.42
C LEU A 84 15.65 -14.13 13.12
N PHE A 85 14.89 -13.04 12.99
CA PHE A 85 14.09 -12.73 11.81
C PHE A 85 14.27 -11.28 11.41
N ILE A 86 14.10 -11.01 10.12
CA ILE A 86 14.00 -9.66 9.56
C ILE A 86 12.56 -9.47 9.10
N GLU A 87 11.92 -8.45 9.65
CA GLU A 87 10.54 -8.12 9.32
C GLU A 87 10.51 -6.78 8.59
N GLN A 88 9.60 -6.66 7.61
CA GLN A 88 9.31 -5.38 6.98
C GLN A 88 8.46 -4.56 7.95
N ALA A 89 8.97 -3.40 8.36
CA ALA A 89 8.34 -2.54 9.35
C ALA A 89 7.20 -1.69 8.76
N SER A 90 7.30 -1.31 7.48
CA SER A 90 6.26 -0.59 6.75
C SER A 90 5.59 -1.49 5.72
N HIS A 91 4.31 -1.80 5.93
CA HIS A 91 3.41 -2.40 4.94
C HIS A 91 2.95 -1.36 3.90
N GLN A 92 3.82 -0.44 3.47
CA GLN A 92 3.52 0.30 2.25
C GLN A 92 3.61 -0.71 1.11
N GLN A 93 2.46 -1.02 0.51
CA GLN A 93 2.37 -1.82 -0.70
C GLN A 93 3.12 -1.07 -1.81
N THR A 94 4.41 -1.33 -1.94
CA THR A 94 5.02 -1.26 -3.26
C THR A 94 4.32 -2.35 -4.09
N GLU A 95 3.85 -2.01 -5.28
CA GLU A 95 3.27 -3.00 -6.22
C GLU A 95 4.28 -4.09 -6.61
N GLU A 96 5.57 -3.85 -6.31
CA GLU A 96 6.69 -4.75 -6.54
C GLU A 96 6.99 -5.59 -5.29
N ASP A 97 7.03 -6.91 -5.48
CA ASP A 97 7.50 -7.90 -4.51
C ASP A 97 9.04 -8.01 -4.62
N PRO A 98 9.81 -7.38 -3.73
CA PRO A 98 11.26 -7.36 -3.86
C PRO A 98 11.85 -8.75 -3.64
N THR A 99 12.94 -9.02 -4.35
CA THR A 99 13.78 -10.18 -4.05
C THR A 99 14.85 -9.76 -3.05
N ILE A 100 14.97 -10.48 -1.94
CA ILE A 100 15.88 -10.15 -0.85
C ILE A 100 16.93 -11.24 -0.65
N LYS A 101 18.13 -10.81 -0.27
CA LYS A 101 19.20 -11.68 0.25
C LYS A 101 19.60 -11.15 1.61
N VAL A 102 19.74 -12.05 2.58
CA VAL A 102 20.03 -11.71 3.97
C VAL A 102 21.25 -12.48 4.43
N GLU A 103 22.17 -11.79 5.08
CA GLU A 103 23.29 -12.39 5.80
C GLU A 103 23.33 -11.85 7.23
N ALA A 104 23.18 -12.74 8.20
CA ALA A 104 23.21 -12.39 9.61
C ALA A 104 24.41 -13.02 10.28
N SER A 105 25.21 -12.19 10.96
CA SER A 105 26.49 -12.58 11.54
C SER A 105 26.61 -12.13 13.00
N ILE A 106 27.15 -12.98 13.86
CA ILE A 106 27.55 -12.63 15.22
C ILE A 106 29.00 -12.13 15.18
N LEU A 107 29.24 -10.96 15.76
CA LEU A 107 30.57 -10.40 15.88
C LEU A 107 31.28 -10.93 17.13
N ASP A 108 32.56 -11.28 17.00
CA ASP A 108 33.43 -11.59 18.15
C ASP A 108 33.92 -10.32 18.85
N GLN A 109 34.76 -10.50 19.88
CA GLN A 109 35.32 -9.40 20.66
C GLN A 109 36.19 -8.41 19.86
N ALA A 110 36.76 -8.85 18.74
CA ALA A 110 37.55 -8.04 17.83
C ALA A 110 36.68 -7.32 16.77
N GLY A 111 35.36 -7.55 16.77
CA GLY A 111 34.44 -7.05 15.76
C GLY A 111 34.49 -7.86 14.45
N MET A 112 35.05 -9.06 14.50
CA MET A 112 35.18 -9.97 13.36
C MET A 112 33.97 -10.91 13.28
N LEU A 113 33.59 -11.33 12.08
CA LEU A 113 32.46 -12.25 11.85
C LEU A 113 32.81 -13.65 12.39
N SER A 114 32.20 -14.04 13.52
CA SER A 114 32.47 -15.32 14.18
C SER A 114 31.56 -16.44 13.71
N TYR A 115 30.29 -16.11 13.47
CA TYR A 115 29.25 -17.04 13.07
C TYR A 115 28.31 -16.35 12.10
N THR A 116 28.01 -16.98 10.97
CA THR A 116 27.18 -16.38 9.92
C THR A 116 26.18 -17.40 9.38
N LYS A 117 24.92 -16.98 9.23
CA LYS A 117 23.93 -17.68 8.41
C LYS A 117 23.46 -16.76 7.28
N THR A 118 23.16 -17.38 6.14
CA THR A 118 22.71 -16.67 4.94
C THR A 118 21.38 -17.25 4.47
N ILE A 119 20.43 -16.35 4.21
CA ILE A 119 19.23 -16.68 3.43
C ILE A 119 19.59 -16.36 1.98
N PRO A 120 19.54 -17.35 1.07
CA PRO A 120 19.77 -17.09 -0.34
C PRO A 120 18.71 -16.12 -0.88
N GLU A 121 18.91 -15.69 -2.11
CA GLU A 121 17.98 -14.79 -2.78
C GLU A 121 16.55 -15.40 -2.83
N ILE A 122 15.61 -14.74 -2.16
CA ILE A 122 14.21 -15.18 -2.02
C ILE A 122 13.25 -14.02 -2.27
N ARG A 123 12.03 -14.32 -2.72
CA ARG A 123 10.97 -13.31 -2.83
C ARG A 123 10.41 -12.97 -1.45
N ALA A 124 10.19 -11.69 -1.18
CA ALA A 124 9.65 -11.25 0.10
C ALA A 124 8.22 -11.80 0.34
N SER A 125 7.39 -11.94 -0.68
CA SER A 125 6.04 -12.49 -0.54
C SER A 125 5.98 -13.94 -0.02
N ALA A 126 7.05 -14.71 -0.17
CA ALA A 126 7.09 -16.14 0.14
C ALA A 126 6.95 -16.47 1.66
N TYR A 127 7.12 -15.49 2.56
CA TYR A 127 7.09 -15.71 4.02
C TYR A 127 6.16 -14.73 4.78
N THR A 128 5.16 -14.16 4.11
CA THR A 128 4.25 -13.13 4.66
C THR A 128 3.31 -13.59 5.79
N TYR A 129 3.44 -14.81 6.29
CA TYR A 129 2.48 -15.39 7.24
C TYR A 129 2.95 -15.42 8.70
N TRP A 130 4.26 -15.41 9.00
CA TRP A 130 4.73 -15.53 10.39
C TRP A 130 6.09 -14.82 10.59
N ASP A 131 6.10 -13.69 11.32
CA ASP A 131 7.26 -13.01 11.92
C ASP A 131 8.45 -12.52 11.06
N GLY A 132 8.43 -12.72 9.74
CA GLY A 132 9.46 -12.21 8.81
C GLY A 132 10.41 -13.31 8.28
N PHE A 133 11.54 -12.93 7.71
CA PHE A 133 12.52 -13.83 7.08
C PHE A 133 13.66 -14.14 8.04
N GLY A 134 13.90 -15.42 8.35
CA GLY A 134 14.86 -15.73 9.39
C GLY A 134 15.04 -17.21 9.69
N TRP A 135 15.61 -17.45 10.85
CA TRP A 135 15.92 -18.78 11.36
C TRP A 135 15.29 -18.96 12.73
N ASN A 136 14.48 -20.01 12.86
CA ASN A 136 14.01 -20.50 14.16
C ASN A 136 15.17 -20.99 15.04
N ASP A 137 16.28 -21.41 14.42
CA ASP A 137 17.44 -22.06 15.05
C ASP A 137 18.75 -21.30 14.73
N PHE A 138 18.75 -19.97 14.77
CA PHE A 138 19.88 -19.15 14.32
C PHE A 138 21.22 -19.59 14.96
N ILE A 139 21.27 -19.71 16.29
CA ILE A 139 22.40 -20.32 17.00
C ILE A 139 21.90 -21.00 18.27
N SER A 140 22.46 -22.16 18.62
CA SER A 140 22.13 -22.81 19.89
C SER A 140 22.81 -22.09 21.06
N HIS A 141 22.19 -22.08 22.24
CA HIS A 141 22.84 -21.54 23.43
C HIS A 141 24.13 -22.28 23.81
N LYS A 142 24.29 -23.54 23.37
CA LYS A 142 25.49 -24.33 23.61
C LYS A 142 26.65 -23.90 22.72
N ASP A 143 26.34 -23.45 21.51
CA ASP A 143 27.34 -22.98 20.53
C ASP A 143 27.65 -21.47 20.72
N LEU A 144 26.83 -20.77 21.52
CA LEU A 144 27.08 -19.40 21.93
C LEU A 144 28.15 -19.37 23.04
N ASP A 145 29.41 -19.39 22.62
CA ASP A 145 30.56 -19.21 23.51
C ASP A 145 30.55 -17.80 24.16
N GLU A 146 30.43 -17.75 25.49
CA GLU A 146 30.39 -16.51 26.27
C GLU A 146 31.72 -15.73 26.19
N GLU A 147 32.86 -16.43 26.13
CA GLU A 147 34.17 -15.78 26.03
C GLU A 147 34.42 -15.25 24.61
N LYS A 148 33.88 -15.91 23.58
CA LYS A 148 34.10 -15.49 22.18
C LYS A 148 33.06 -14.48 21.67
N HIS A 149 31.78 -14.68 22.00
CA HIS A 149 30.65 -13.98 21.38
C HIS A 149 30.01 -12.91 22.27
N LEU A 150 30.22 -12.94 23.59
CA LEU A 150 29.64 -11.98 24.54
C LEU A 150 30.72 -11.08 25.13
N LYS A 151 31.17 -10.08 24.35
CA LYS A 151 32.11 -9.07 24.85
C LYS A 151 31.43 -8.20 25.90
N ASP A 152 31.93 -8.19 27.14
CA ASP A 152 31.36 -7.42 28.25
C ASP A 152 29.86 -7.71 28.47
N ASP A 153 29.44 -8.98 28.36
CA ASP A 153 28.03 -9.41 28.39
C ASP A 153 27.17 -8.77 27.28
N CYS A 154 27.76 -8.42 26.14
CA CYS A 154 27.04 -7.81 25.01
C CYS A 154 27.05 -8.72 23.79
N LEU A 155 25.85 -9.08 23.30
CA LEU A 155 25.69 -9.81 22.05
C LEU A 155 25.53 -8.81 20.91
N THR A 156 26.36 -8.93 19.86
CA THR A 156 26.27 -8.06 18.68
C THR A 156 26.00 -8.87 17.42
N ILE A 157 24.91 -8.54 16.74
CA ILE A 157 24.47 -9.18 15.49
C ILE A 157 24.52 -8.14 14.38
N LEU A 158 25.32 -8.39 13.36
CA LEU A 158 25.35 -7.64 12.10
C LEU A 158 24.41 -8.31 11.10
N CYS A 159 23.55 -7.53 10.47
CA CYS A 159 22.65 -7.99 9.43
C CYS A 159 22.89 -7.20 8.15
N ASP A 160 23.36 -7.89 7.11
CA ASP A 160 23.49 -7.35 5.77
C ASP A 160 22.27 -7.77 4.94
N LEU A 161 21.54 -6.76 4.49
CA LEU A 161 20.34 -6.92 3.68
C LEU A 161 20.58 -6.37 2.28
N THR A 162 20.29 -7.19 1.28
CA THR A 162 20.30 -6.79 -0.12
C THR A 162 18.89 -6.93 -0.69
N VAL A 163 18.40 -5.87 -1.31
CA VAL A 163 17.07 -5.78 -1.94
C VAL A 163 17.26 -5.57 -3.44
N VAL A 164 16.66 -6.45 -4.23
CA VAL A 164 16.66 -6.41 -5.70
C VAL A 164 15.23 -6.20 -6.18
N THR A 165 15.00 -5.10 -6.90
CA THR A 165 13.71 -4.74 -7.50
C THR A 165 13.83 -4.68 -9.02
N GLU A 166 12.84 -5.22 -9.73
CA GLU A 166 12.74 -5.08 -11.19
C GLU A 166 12.12 -3.72 -11.53
N GLN A 167 12.87 -2.83 -12.17
CA GLN A 167 12.34 -1.57 -12.65
C GLN A 167 12.23 -1.58 -14.18
N CYS A 168 11.01 -1.39 -14.68
CA CYS A 168 10.76 -1.14 -16.09
C CYS A 168 10.83 0.38 -16.32
N THR A 169 11.97 0.86 -16.77
CA THR A 169 12.13 2.27 -17.16
C THR A 169 11.85 2.42 -18.65
N GLU A 170 10.84 3.20 -19.03
CA GLU A 170 10.73 3.68 -20.41
C GLU A 170 11.96 4.55 -20.73
N VAL A 171 12.61 4.28 -21.85
CA VAL A 171 13.79 5.06 -22.25
C VAL A 171 13.32 6.39 -22.81
N ALA A 172 13.15 7.37 -21.93
CA ALA A 172 13.11 8.77 -22.34
C ALA A 172 14.51 9.16 -22.83
N LEU A 173 14.64 9.42 -24.14
CA LEU A 173 15.87 9.91 -24.74
C LEU A 173 16.32 11.19 -24.01
N PRO A 174 17.62 11.36 -23.71
CA PRO A 174 18.09 12.63 -23.17
C PRO A 174 17.96 13.71 -24.26
N PRO A 175 17.32 14.85 -23.98
CA PRO A 175 17.45 16.02 -24.84
C PRO A 175 18.88 16.56 -24.72
N GLU A 176 19.46 16.94 -25.86
CA GLU A 176 20.72 17.69 -25.91
C GLU A 176 20.65 18.99 -25.09
N PRO A 177 21.79 19.53 -24.61
CA PRO A 177 21.85 20.28 -23.38
C PRO A 177 21.17 21.66 -23.51
N MET A 178 20.07 21.85 -22.80
CA MET A 178 19.50 23.16 -22.52
C MET A 178 19.39 23.37 -21.02
N VAL A 179 20.28 24.25 -20.54
CA VAL A 179 20.13 25.25 -19.48
C VAL A 179 19.05 24.97 -18.42
N TRP A 180 19.55 24.62 -17.23
CA TRP A 180 19.00 24.75 -15.88
C TRP A 180 17.76 25.68 -15.70
N ALA A 181 16.58 25.09 -15.52
CA ALA A 181 15.55 25.45 -14.53
C ALA A 181 14.40 24.41 -14.57
N PRO A 182 13.82 24.00 -13.44
CA PRO A 182 12.65 23.12 -13.43
C PRO A 182 11.41 23.95 -13.78
N ALA A 183 10.84 23.73 -14.97
CA ALA A 183 9.45 24.13 -15.20
C ALA A 183 8.54 23.01 -14.64
N PRO A 184 7.57 23.33 -13.77
CA PRO A 184 6.51 22.39 -13.43
C PRO A 184 5.75 22.06 -14.71
N TRP A 185 5.39 20.79 -14.91
CA TRP A 185 4.39 20.46 -15.93
C TRP A 185 3.14 21.28 -15.61
N PRO A 186 2.63 22.10 -16.53
CA PRO A 186 1.51 22.96 -16.21
C PRO A 186 0.24 22.10 -16.19
N SER A 187 -0.31 21.90 -15.00
CA SER A 187 -1.75 21.67 -14.78
C SER A 187 -2.63 22.74 -15.48
N GLU A 188 -2.01 23.79 -16.01
CA GLU A 188 -2.59 24.92 -16.73
C GLU A 188 -3.26 24.55 -18.07
N LEU A 189 -2.73 23.62 -18.88
CA LEU A 189 -3.32 23.34 -20.21
C LEU A 189 -4.70 22.67 -20.08
N HIS A 190 -4.85 21.82 -19.07
CA HIS A 190 -6.11 21.17 -18.74
C HIS A 190 -7.12 22.19 -18.19
N GLY A 191 -6.69 23.04 -17.25
CA GLY A 191 -7.51 24.13 -16.71
C GLY A 191 -7.97 25.13 -17.78
N GLN A 192 -7.07 25.56 -18.66
CA GLN A 192 -7.37 26.49 -19.76
C GLN A 192 -8.33 25.91 -20.80
N LEU A 193 -8.25 24.60 -21.09
CA LEU A 193 -9.19 23.94 -21.99
C LEU A 193 -10.58 23.84 -21.36
N VAL A 194 -10.65 23.47 -20.08
CA VAL A 194 -11.90 23.41 -19.31
C VAL A 194 -12.55 24.80 -19.21
N GLU A 195 -11.76 25.83 -18.89
CA GLU A 195 -12.22 27.22 -18.84
C GLU A 195 -12.68 27.71 -20.22
N ALA A 196 -11.98 27.35 -21.29
CA ALA A 196 -12.39 27.68 -22.66
C ALA A 196 -13.70 26.97 -23.05
N ILE A 197 -13.90 25.71 -22.66
CA ILE A 197 -15.15 24.98 -22.91
C ILE A 197 -16.29 25.61 -22.10
N TRP A 198 -16.07 25.90 -20.83
CA TRP A 198 -17.06 26.52 -19.94
C TRP A 198 -17.49 27.92 -20.40
N ASN A 199 -16.57 28.71 -20.94
CA ASN A 199 -16.82 30.10 -21.31
C ASN A 199 -17.20 30.32 -22.78
N LYS A 200 -16.87 29.40 -23.71
CA LYS A 200 -17.11 29.60 -25.16
C LYS A 200 -18.34 28.88 -25.70
N GLU A 201 -18.74 27.76 -25.11
CA GLU A 201 -19.96 27.07 -25.53
C GLU A 201 -21.14 27.48 -24.65
N LYS A 202 -22.33 27.61 -25.25
CA LYS A 202 -23.54 27.88 -24.48
C LYS A 202 -23.96 26.57 -23.83
N PRO A 203 -24.19 26.55 -22.50
CA PRO A 203 -24.74 25.37 -21.85
C PRO A 203 -26.12 25.05 -22.45
N ASP A 204 -26.36 23.77 -22.71
CA ASP A 204 -27.52 23.24 -23.40
C ASP A 204 -28.37 22.30 -22.52
N VAL A 205 -27.96 22.11 -21.27
CA VAL A 205 -28.68 21.34 -20.25
C VAL A 205 -28.69 22.08 -18.91
N THR A 206 -29.84 22.02 -18.24
CA THR A 206 -30.00 22.49 -16.85
C THR A 206 -30.25 21.29 -15.95
N ILE A 207 -29.54 21.25 -14.83
CA ILE A 207 -29.58 20.14 -13.87
C ILE A 207 -30.00 20.69 -12.52
N GLU A 208 -31.08 20.16 -11.97
CA GLU A 208 -31.57 20.54 -10.64
C GLU A 208 -31.14 19.51 -9.59
N VAL A 209 -30.42 19.96 -8.57
CA VAL A 209 -29.90 19.11 -7.48
C VAL A 209 -30.08 19.83 -6.14
N GLY A 210 -30.84 19.25 -5.22
CA GLY A 210 -30.97 19.80 -3.86
C GLY A 210 -31.56 21.22 -3.78
N GLY A 211 -32.28 21.66 -4.81
CA GLY A 211 -32.81 23.04 -4.91
C GLY A 211 -31.86 24.03 -5.59
N GLU A 212 -30.66 23.59 -6.00
CA GLU A 212 -29.72 24.37 -6.81
C GLU A 212 -29.79 23.96 -8.28
N THR A 213 -29.60 24.94 -9.17
CA THR A 213 -29.58 24.76 -10.63
C THR A 213 -28.16 24.86 -11.15
N PHE A 214 -27.69 23.80 -11.81
CA PHE A 214 -26.40 23.74 -12.49
C PHE A 214 -26.61 23.77 -14.00
N VAL A 215 -25.84 24.60 -14.69
CA VAL A 215 -25.79 24.62 -16.16
C VAL A 215 -24.58 23.82 -16.63
N ALA A 216 -24.76 22.98 -17.65
CA ALA A 216 -23.70 22.12 -18.16
C ALA A 216 -23.85 21.89 -19.67
N HIS A 217 -22.96 21.05 -20.21
CA HIS A 217 -22.90 20.69 -21.62
C HIS A 217 -23.25 19.22 -21.79
N ARG A 218 -24.33 18.94 -22.51
CA ARG A 218 -24.89 17.61 -22.73
C ARG A 218 -23.84 16.65 -23.28
N TRP A 219 -23.13 17.06 -24.33
CA TRP A 219 -22.10 16.23 -24.97
C TRP A 219 -21.01 15.78 -23.97
N MET A 220 -20.65 16.63 -23.01
CA MET A 220 -19.63 16.32 -21.99
C MET A 220 -20.15 15.27 -21.01
N LEU A 221 -21.38 15.44 -20.52
CA LEU A 221 -22.01 14.49 -19.59
C LEU A 221 -22.22 13.13 -20.25
N GLU A 222 -22.72 13.11 -21.48
CA GLU A 222 -22.96 11.88 -22.25
C GLU A 222 -21.66 11.12 -22.57
N ALA A 223 -20.56 11.85 -22.82
CA ALA A 223 -19.26 11.24 -23.12
C ALA A 223 -18.60 10.62 -21.87
N ARG A 224 -18.87 11.18 -20.69
CA ARG A 224 -18.15 10.87 -19.45
C ARG A 224 -18.91 9.94 -18.51
N SER A 225 -20.24 9.88 -18.64
CA SER A 225 -21.06 8.94 -17.89
C SER A 225 -22.09 8.26 -18.80
N PRO A 226 -22.07 6.91 -18.89
CA PRO A 226 -23.10 6.19 -19.65
C PRO A 226 -24.49 6.35 -19.03
N VAL A 227 -24.59 6.58 -17.72
CA VAL A 227 -25.87 6.79 -17.03
C VAL A 227 -26.44 8.16 -17.38
N LEU A 228 -25.61 9.22 -17.37
CA LEU A 228 -26.05 10.53 -17.84
C LEU A 228 -26.41 10.52 -19.32
N LYS A 229 -25.74 9.70 -20.14
CA LYS A 229 -26.10 9.51 -21.54
C LYS A 229 -27.53 8.97 -21.70
N GLU A 230 -27.91 8.00 -20.90
CA GLU A 230 -29.25 7.45 -20.89
C GLU A 230 -30.27 8.47 -20.34
N ASP A 231 -29.97 9.10 -19.20
CA ASP A 231 -30.88 10.05 -18.55
C ASP A 231 -31.17 11.28 -19.44
N LEU A 232 -30.14 11.82 -20.10
CA LEU A 232 -30.27 12.96 -21.00
C LEU A 232 -30.91 12.58 -22.33
N SER A 233 -30.86 11.32 -22.76
CA SER A 233 -31.55 10.88 -23.99
C SER A 233 -33.07 11.06 -23.92
N LEU A 234 -33.63 11.10 -22.70
CA LEU A 234 -35.07 11.15 -22.45
C LEU A 234 -35.60 12.56 -22.22
N THR A 235 -34.76 13.51 -21.77
CA THR A 235 -35.19 14.86 -21.37
C THR A 235 -34.07 15.89 -21.54
N SER A 236 -34.44 17.17 -21.68
CA SER A 236 -33.51 18.31 -21.67
C SER A 236 -33.19 18.85 -20.27
N ASP A 237 -34.03 18.52 -19.29
CA ASP A 237 -33.89 18.97 -17.90
C ASP A 237 -33.68 17.75 -16.99
N LEU A 238 -32.53 17.67 -16.33
CA LEU A 238 -32.16 16.54 -15.49
C LEU A 238 -32.42 16.88 -14.02
N HIS A 239 -33.27 16.11 -13.35
CA HIS A 239 -33.49 16.25 -11.91
C HIS A 239 -32.76 15.15 -11.12
N VAL A 240 -31.79 15.53 -10.30
CA VAL A 240 -31.01 14.59 -9.48
C VAL A 240 -31.57 14.56 -8.05
N ALA A 241 -32.34 13.51 -7.75
CA ALA A 241 -32.84 13.25 -6.41
C ALA A 241 -31.80 12.58 -5.51
N ASN A 242 -31.86 12.88 -4.20
CA ASN A 242 -31.03 12.30 -3.12
C ASN A 242 -29.52 12.56 -3.28
N MET A 243 -29.14 13.78 -3.65
CA MET A 243 -27.74 14.21 -3.71
C MET A 243 -27.60 15.64 -3.20
N ASP A 244 -26.57 15.88 -2.39
CA ASP A 244 -26.23 17.22 -1.94
C ASP A 244 -25.63 18.03 -3.10
N ALA A 245 -25.97 19.31 -3.19
CA ALA A 245 -25.50 20.19 -4.27
C ALA A 245 -23.96 20.29 -4.33
N GLU A 246 -23.28 20.32 -3.17
CA GLU A 246 -21.81 20.35 -3.10
C GLU A 246 -21.15 19.05 -3.60
N VAL A 247 -21.77 17.89 -3.35
CA VAL A 247 -21.30 16.59 -3.88
C VAL A 247 -21.46 16.57 -5.39
N PHE A 248 -22.61 17.06 -5.89
CA PHE A 248 -22.86 17.13 -7.33
C PHE A 248 -21.92 18.12 -8.02
N LYS A 249 -21.64 19.28 -7.42
CA LYS A 249 -20.67 20.26 -7.93
C LYS A 249 -19.28 19.65 -8.06
N THR A 250 -18.83 18.88 -7.06
CA THR A 250 -17.56 18.15 -7.10
C THR A 250 -17.54 17.09 -8.20
N LEU A 251 -18.64 16.36 -8.37
CA LEU A 251 -18.82 15.39 -9.44
C LEU A 251 -18.79 16.04 -10.83
N LEU A 252 -19.46 17.19 -10.99
CA LEU A 252 -19.48 17.94 -12.23
C LEU A 252 -18.09 18.47 -12.56
N GLN A 253 -17.36 19.02 -11.57
CA GLN A 253 -15.96 19.41 -11.75
C GLN A 253 -15.13 18.23 -12.24
N PHE A 254 -15.25 17.05 -11.62
CA PHE A 254 -14.54 15.85 -12.06
C PHE A 254 -14.89 15.41 -13.49
N ILE A 255 -16.16 15.54 -13.90
CA ILE A 255 -16.58 15.23 -15.27
C ILE A 255 -15.83 16.10 -16.28
N TYR A 256 -15.70 17.39 -16.00
CA TYR A 256 -15.02 18.34 -16.86
C TYR A 256 -13.50 18.23 -16.77
N THR A 257 -12.94 18.00 -15.58
CA THR A 257 -11.50 18.12 -15.34
C THR A 257 -10.74 16.78 -15.32
N ASP A 258 -11.44 15.64 -15.23
CA ASP A 258 -10.86 14.32 -14.93
C ASP A 258 -9.86 14.34 -13.76
N SER A 259 -9.89 15.38 -12.93
CA SER A 259 -8.89 15.68 -11.91
C SER A 259 -9.46 15.29 -10.55
N PRO A 260 -8.71 14.55 -9.71
CA PRO A 260 -9.22 14.07 -8.44
C PRO A 260 -9.61 15.25 -7.55
N PRO A 261 -10.80 15.22 -6.94
CA PRO A 261 -11.22 16.29 -6.05
C PRO A 261 -10.41 16.25 -4.76
N LEU A 262 -10.14 17.43 -4.19
CA LEU A 262 -9.53 17.59 -2.87
C LEU A 262 -10.59 17.27 -1.81
N VAL A 263 -10.83 15.99 -1.56
CA VAL A 263 -11.74 15.51 -0.51
C VAL A 263 -10.91 14.91 0.60
N GLU A 264 -10.85 15.61 1.73
CA GLU A 264 -10.17 15.13 2.94
C GLU A 264 -11.15 14.51 3.94
N GLU A 265 -12.41 14.94 3.92
CA GLU A 265 -13.43 14.48 4.87
C GLU A 265 -14.04 13.13 4.46
N ALA A 266 -14.06 12.17 5.39
CA ALA A 266 -14.64 10.84 5.18
C ALA A 266 -16.12 10.90 4.79
N THR A 267 -16.93 11.72 5.44
CA THR A 267 -18.38 11.86 5.15
C THR A 267 -18.65 12.35 3.73
N THR A 268 -17.80 13.25 3.23
CA THR A 268 -17.90 13.79 1.88
C THR A 268 -17.42 12.76 0.86
N ALA A 269 -16.36 12.03 1.17
CA ALA A 269 -15.86 10.92 0.36
C ALA A 269 -16.87 9.78 0.24
N GLU A 270 -17.59 9.43 1.32
CA GLU A 270 -18.67 8.43 1.29
C GLU A 270 -19.77 8.83 0.31
N LYS A 271 -20.33 10.03 0.47
CA LYS A 271 -21.39 10.55 -0.40
C LYS A 271 -20.92 10.63 -1.86
N LEU A 272 -19.68 11.04 -2.09
CA LEU A 272 -19.10 11.12 -3.42
C LEU A 272 -18.84 9.74 -4.02
N LEU A 273 -18.49 8.74 -3.22
CA LEU A 273 -18.37 7.34 -3.66
C LEU A 273 -19.71 6.80 -4.13
N VAL A 274 -20.79 7.04 -3.39
CA VAL A 274 -22.15 6.66 -3.79
C VAL A 274 -22.52 7.32 -5.14
N ALA A 275 -22.21 8.62 -5.28
CA ALA A 275 -22.45 9.36 -6.51
C ALA A 275 -21.62 8.83 -7.69
N ALA A 276 -20.33 8.57 -7.48
CA ALA A 276 -19.41 8.04 -8.47
C ALA A 276 -19.84 6.64 -8.94
N HIS A 277 -20.31 5.80 -8.02
CA HIS A 277 -20.88 4.50 -8.36
C HIS A 277 -22.17 4.66 -9.19
N ARG A 278 -23.11 5.51 -8.76
CA ARG A 278 -24.37 5.77 -9.45
C ARG A 278 -24.16 6.22 -10.90
N TYR A 279 -23.21 7.11 -11.14
CA TYR A 279 -22.91 7.62 -12.49
C TYR A 279 -21.81 6.85 -13.22
N ARG A 280 -21.36 5.71 -12.68
CA ARG A 280 -20.32 4.83 -13.25
C ARG A 280 -18.99 5.55 -13.55
N LEU A 281 -18.61 6.48 -12.68
CA LEU A 281 -17.34 7.20 -12.74
C LEU A 281 -16.24 6.41 -12.02
N GLY A 282 -15.71 5.37 -12.67
CA GLY A 282 -14.77 4.41 -12.06
C GLY A 282 -13.51 5.05 -11.46
N LYS A 283 -12.89 6.01 -12.13
CA LYS A 283 -11.71 6.73 -11.61
C LYS A 283 -12.03 7.51 -10.33
N LEU A 284 -13.15 8.23 -10.31
CA LEU A 284 -13.58 8.99 -9.13
C LEU A 284 -13.90 8.06 -7.96
N LYS A 285 -14.52 6.91 -8.26
CA LYS A 285 -14.80 5.88 -7.26
C LYS A 285 -13.52 5.38 -6.59
N LEU A 286 -12.47 5.08 -7.36
CA LEU A 286 -11.18 4.65 -6.83
C LEU A 286 -10.53 5.71 -5.92
N VAL A 287 -10.57 6.98 -6.31
CA VAL A 287 -10.06 8.10 -5.49
C VAL A 287 -10.81 8.18 -4.16
N CYS A 288 -12.13 8.02 -4.17
CA CYS A 288 -12.93 8.00 -2.95
C CYS A 288 -12.61 6.77 -2.08
N GLU A 289 -12.41 5.59 -2.69
CA GLU A 289 -11.97 4.39 -1.96
C GLU A 289 -10.62 4.62 -1.25
N GLU A 290 -9.65 5.28 -1.90
CA GLU A 290 -8.35 5.57 -1.30
C GLU A 290 -8.45 6.54 -0.11
N VAL A 291 -9.27 7.59 -0.22
CA VAL A 291 -9.51 8.53 0.89
C VAL A 291 -10.16 7.81 2.08
N LEU A 292 -11.15 6.95 1.82
CA LEU A 292 -11.83 6.19 2.87
C LEU A 292 -10.91 5.15 3.52
N CYS A 293 -10.00 4.53 2.76
CA CYS A 293 -9.00 3.62 3.30
C CYS A 293 -8.10 4.29 4.36
N ARG A 294 -7.80 5.58 4.22
CA ARG A 294 -7.00 6.36 5.19
C ARG A 294 -7.76 6.70 6.47
N HIS A 295 -9.10 6.62 6.45
CA HIS A 295 -9.99 7.01 7.54
C HIS A 295 -10.67 5.82 8.23
N VAL A 296 -10.25 4.59 7.94
CA VAL A 296 -10.77 3.39 8.61
C VAL A 296 -10.36 3.42 10.09
N ALA A 297 -11.36 3.50 10.97
CA ALA A 297 -11.19 3.55 12.43
C ALA A 297 -12.15 2.56 13.12
N MET A 298 -11.98 2.32 14.42
CA MET A 298 -12.74 1.29 15.16
C MET A 298 -14.25 1.55 15.18
N ASP A 299 -14.64 2.81 15.26
CA ASP A 299 -16.02 3.28 15.30
C ASP A 299 -16.68 3.31 13.92
N SER A 300 -15.90 3.46 12.84
CA SER A 300 -16.40 3.57 11.47
C SER A 300 -16.27 2.28 10.65
N VAL A 301 -15.37 1.35 11.00
CA VAL A 301 -14.98 0.21 10.14
C VAL A 301 -16.15 -0.67 9.71
N VAL A 302 -17.14 -0.88 10.58
CA VAL A 302 -18.32 -1.71 10.23
C VAL A 302 -19.18 -1.00 9.20
N ALA A 303 -19.44 0.29 9.39
CA ALA A 303 -20.21 1.10 8.45
C ALA A 303 -19.49 1.23 7.10
N THR A 304 -18.17 1.46 7.12
CA THR A 304 -17.34 1.55 5.92
C THR A 304 -17.27 0.22 5.16
N LEU A 305 -17.22 -0.92 5.87
CA LEU A 305 -17.26 -2.23 5.24
C LEU A 305 -18.60 -2.52 4.57
N VAL A 306 -19.72 -2.14 5.21
CA VAL A 306 -21.06 -2.23 4.62
C VAL A 306 -21.16 -1.40 3.34
N LEU A 307 -20.66 -0.17 3.39
CA LEU A 307 -20.60 0.71 2.22
C LEU A 307 -19.74 0.12 1.10
N ALA A 308 -18.60 -0.50 1.45
CA ALA A 308 -17.72 -1.13 0.49
C ALA A 308 -18.37 -2.32 -0.22
N GLU A 309 -19.10 -3.18 0.49
CA GLU A 309 -19.82 -4.30 -0.14
C GLU A 309 -21.01 -3.81 -0.97
N GLN A 310 -21.81 -2.86 -0.47
CA GLN A 310 -22.96 -2.30 -1.18
C GLN A 310 -22.59 -1.68 -2.53
N HIS A 311 -21.47 -0.97 -2.59
CA HIS A 311 -21.02 -0.29 -3.82
C HIS A 311 -19.95 -1.07 -4.59
N SER A 312 -19.66 -2.32 -4.20
CA SER A 312 -18.66 -3.18 -4.83
C SER A 312 -17.27 -2.52 -4.92
N CYS A 313 -16.74 -2.09 -3.79
CA CYS A 313 -15.46 -1.41 -3.62
C CYS A 313 -14.41 -2.38 -3.06
N PRO A 314 -13.66 -3.10 -3.93
CA PRO A 314 -12.81 -4.19 -3.49
C PRO A 314 -11.60 -3.71 -2.67
N VAL A 315 -11.05 -2.53 -2.99
CA VAL A 315 -9.87 -1.99 -2.30
C VAL A 315 -10.26 -1.60 -0.88
N LEU A 316 -11.38 -0.89 -0.74
CA LEU A 316 -11.91 -0.48 0.57
C LEU A 316 -12.34 -1.68 1.43
N ARG A 317 -12.97 -2.69 0.81
CA ARG A 317 -13.37 -3.94 1.50
C ARG A 317 -12.15 -4.64 2.08
N GLU A 318 -11.10 -4.82 1.29
CA GLU A 318 -9.88 -5.50 1.76
C GLU A 318 -9.19 -4.72 2.88
N ALA A 319 -9.14 -3.38 2.77
CA ALA A 319 -8.60 -2.53 3.84
C ALA A 319 -9.37 -2.71 5.16
N CYS A 320 -10.70 -2.75 5.11
CA CYS A 320 -11.55 -2.98 6.29
C CYS A 320 -11.38 -4.38 6.87
N ILE A 321 -11.31 -5.42 6.03
CA ILE A 321 -11.09 -6.80 6.47
C ILE A 321 -9.71 -6.95 7.12
N ARG A 322 -8.68 -6.35 6.55
CA ARG A 322 -7.33 -6.33 7.12
C ARG A 322 -7.31 -5.64 8.49
N PHE A 323 -8.02 -4.52 8.62
CA PHE A 323 -8.14 -3.81 9.90
C PHE A 323 -8.84 -4.67 10.96
N LEU A 324 -9.97 -5.31 10.62
CA LEU A 324 -10.70 -6.22 11.52
C LEU A 324 -9.93 -7.51 11.84
N SER A 325 -9.09 -7.98 10.92
CA SER A 325 -8.23 -9.16 11.10
C SER A 325 -7.05 -8.91 12.04
N SER A 326 -6.80 -7.67 12.47
CA SER A 326 -5.75 -7.37 13.45
C SER A 326 -6.18 -7.80 14.86
N PRO A 327 -5.24 -8.27 15.71
CA PRO A 327 -5.57 -8.83 17.02
C PRO A 327 -6.27 -7.80 17.93
N GLY A 328 -7.36 -8.21 18.57
CA GLY A 328 -8.18 -7.38 19.46
C GLY A 328 -9.24 -6.51 18.76
N ASN A 329 -9.11 -6.23 17.46
CA ASN A 329 -10.02 -5.32 16.75
C ASN A 329 -11.41 -5.94 16.52
N LEU A 330 -11.46 -7.19 16.05
CA LEU A 330 -12.72 -7.91 15.88
C LEU A 330 -13.45 -8.10 17.22
N GLU A 331 -12.72 -8.34 18.30
CA GLU A 331 -13.29 -8.49 19.65
C GLU A 331 -13.86 -7.17 20.17
N ALA A 332 -13.15 -6.05 19.96
CA ALA A 332 -13.65 -4.73 20.29
C ALA A 332 -14.92 -4.37 19.51
N VAL A 333 -14.97 -4.70 18.21
CA VAL A 333 -16.14 -4.45 17.35
C VAL A 333 -17.33 -5.32 17.76
N VAL A 334 -17.10 -6.59 18.09
CA VAL A 334 -18.16 -7.48 18.60
C VAL A 334 -18.68 -7.00 19.96
N ALA A 335 -17.80 -6.49 20.83
CA ALA A 335 -18.18 -5.92 22.12
C ALA A 335 -18.95 -4.59 22.01
N ALA A 336 -18.80 -3.87 20.89
CA ALA A 336 -19.47 -2.60 20.60
C ALA A 336 -20.75 -2.77 19.75
N ASP A 337 -21.42 -3.92 19.83
CA ASP A 337 -22.64 -4.28 19.08
C ASP A 337 -22.49 -4.23 17.54
N GLY A 338 -21.27 -4.15 17.00
CA GLY A 338 -20.99 -4.14 15.56
C GLY A 338 -21.25 -5.49 14.87
N PHE A 339 -21.47 -6.55 15.64
CA PHE A 339 -21.68 -7.91 15.12
C PHE A 339 -23.00 -8.06 14.35
N ASP A 340 -24.09 -7.44 14.83
CA ASP A 340 -25.39 -7.53 14.16
C ASP A 340 -25.36 -6.81 12.80
N LEU A 341 -24.69 -5.66 12.74
CA LEU A 341 -24.47 -4.91 11.50
C LEU A 341 -23.63 -5.69 10.49
N LEU A 342 -22.59 -6.40 10.94
CA LEU A 342 -21.80 -7.29 10.08
C LEU A 342 -22.64 -8.45 9.55
N LYS A 343 -23.50 -9.03 10.39
CA LYS A 343 -24.37 -10.15 10.02
C LYS A 343 -25.42 -9.75 8.98
N THR A 344 -26.03 -8.57 9.13
CA THR A 344 -27.08 -8.10 8.21
C THR A 344 -26.52 -7.42 6.97
N GLY A 345 -25.41 -6.69 7.10
CA GLY A 345 -24.85 -5.88 6.02
C GLY A 345 -23.79 -6.60 5.19
N CYS A 346 -22.99 -7.47 5.81
CA CYS A 346 -21.83 -8.10 5.17
C CYS A 346 -21.59 -9.57 5.56
N PRO A 347 -22.53 -10.49 5.22
CA PRO A 347 -22.39 -11.90 5.57
C PRO A 347 -21.16 -12.57 4.93
N SER A 348 -20.73 -12.13 3.75
CA SER A 348 -19.52 -12.61 3.07
C SER A 348 -18.24 -12.23 3.82
N ALA A 349 -18.08 -10.96 4.20
CA ALA A 349 -16.93 -10.51 4.97
C ALA A 349 -16.90 -11.15 6.37
N LEU A 350 -18.06 -11.36 7.01
CA LEU A 350 -18.14 -12.04 8.29
C LEU A 350 -17.66 -13.50 8.19
N LEU A 351 -18.11 -14.24 7.17
CA LEU A 351 -17.62 -15.61 6.91
C LEU A 351 -16.11 -15.62 6.69
N GLU A 352 -15.58 -14.69 5.91
CA GLU A 352 -14.14 -14.58 5.65
C GLU A 352 -13.35 -14.29 6.94
N LEU A 353 -13.84 -13.39 7.80
CA LEU A 353 -13.23 -13.08 9.09
C LEU A 353 -13.28 -14.27 10.05
N VAL A 354 -14.39 -15.01 10.09
CA VAL A 354 -14.53 -16.22 10.91
C VAL A 354 -13.59 -17.31 10.42
N VAL A 355 -13.49 -17.56 9.11
CA VAL A 355 -12.54 -18.53 8.54
C VAL A 355 -11.10 -18.13 8.88
N LYS A 356 -10.73 -16.86 8.69
CA LYS A 356 -9.40 -16.35 9.07
C LYS A 356 -9.13 -16.48 10.58
N LYS A 357 -10.15 -16.39 11.44
CA LYS A 357 -10.02 -16.57 12.90
C LYS A 357 -9.94 -18.03 13.32
N VAL A 358 -10.72 -18.92 12.70
CA VAL A 358 -10.71 -20.37 12.97
C VAL A 358 -9.37 -20.98 12.54
N MET A 359 -8.85 -20.61 11.37
CA MET A 359 -7.53 -21.03 10.92
C MET A 359 -6.39 -20.56 11.84
N ARG A 360 -6.61 -19.49 12.62
CA ARG A 360 -5.68 -19.01 13.66
C ARG A 360 -5.80 -19.70 15.02
N GLN A 361 -6.84 -20.52 15.25
CA GLN A 361 -7.04 -21.25 16.52
C GLN A 361 -6.63 -22.73 16.42
N GLU A 362 -6.44 -23.25 15.21
CA GLU A 362 -5.99 -24.62 14.94
C GLU A 362 -4.46 -24.73 14.78
N GLU A 363 -3.73 -23.61 14.84
CA GLU A 363 -2.27 -23.49 14.88
C GLU A 363 -1.82 -22.93 16.23
#